data_AF-A0A947FJ55-F1
#
_entry.id   AF-A0A947FJ55-F1
#
_cell.length_a   1.000
_cell.length_b   1.000
_cell.length_c   1.000
_cell.angle_alpha   90.00
_cell.angle_beta   90.00
_cell.angle_gamma   90.00
#
_symmetry.space_group_name_H-M   'P 1'
#
loop_
_entity.id
_entity.type
_entity.pdbx_description
1 polymer ?
#
loop_
_entity_poly.entity_id
_entity_poly.type
_entity_poly.pdbx_seq_one_letter_code
_entity_poly.pdbx_strand_id
1 'polypeptide(L)'
;MSMLQMAAQLFMDKSGANADLDLGSVANALKNLLPSDGNDLDIGALISQFGSSNLTSMVGSWLGDGANQEIGGANITDVLGEHKVASFASELGIDSNQASSGLAGMIPELINKNSSGGSLLDSLGGAKGMAGFAKNLF
;
A
#
# COMPACT_ATOMS: atom_id res chain seq x y z
N MET A 1 11.53 8.28 9.74
CA MET A 1 10.10 8.00 9.48
C MET A 1 9.98 6.52 9.20
N SER A 2 9.06 5.82 9.87
CA SER A 2 8.71 4.45 9.48
C SER A 2 7.94 4.45 8.17
N MET A 3 7.86 3.30 7.49
CA MET A 3 7.08 3.20 6.26
C MET A 3 5.59 3.39 6.54
N LEU A 4 5.10 2.91 7.68
CA LEU A 4 3.74 3.19 8.14
C LEU A 4 3.45 4.69 8.27
N GLN A 5 4.39 5.48 8.81
CA GLN A 5 4.24 6.94 8.89
C GLN A 5 4.25 7.58 7.50
N MET A 6 5.08 7.08 6.58
CA MET A 6 5.08 7.55 5.20
C MET A 6 3.75 7.25 4.51
N ALA A 7 3.22 6.04 4.68
CA ALA A 7 1.91 5.66 4.16
C ALA A 7 0.80 6.56 4.73
N ALA A 8 0.82 6.82 6.04
CA ALA A 8 -0.13 7.73 6.68
C ALA A 8 -0.06 9.16 6.12
N GLN A 9 1.15 9.67 5.90
CA GLN A 9 1.34 10.99 5.28
C GLN A 9 0.79 11.02 3.85
N LEU A 10 1.16 10.03 3.02
CA LEU A 10 0.66 9.91 1.65
C LEU A 10 -0.86 9.78 1.61
N PHE A 11 -1.47 9.03 2.54
CA PHE A 11 -2.92 8.93 2.65
C PHE A 11 -3.55 10.29 2.93
N MET A 12 -3.04 11.05 3.90
CA MET A 12 -3.57 12.38 4.21
C MET A 12 -3.43 13.33 3.02
N ASP A 13 -2.30 13.29 2.32
CA ASP A 13 -2.05 14.10 1.13
C ASP A 13 -3.00 13.75 -0.03
N LYS A 14 -3.38 12.47 -0.18
CA LYS A 14 -4.21 11.96 -1.30
C LYS A 14 -5.71 11.90 -1.02
N SER A 15 -6.11 11.70 0.23
CA SER A 15 -7.52 11.59 0.65
C SER A 15 -8.24 12.94 0.62
N GLY A 16 -7.49 14.05 0.62
CA GLY A 16 -8.06 15.38 0.84
C GLY A 16 -8.71 15.51 2.22
N ALA A 17 -8.39 14.61 3.16
CA ALA A 17 -8.92 14.62 4.50
C ALA A 17 -8.38 15.83 5.29
N ASN A 18 -9.24 16.34 6.18
CA ASN A 18 -9.01 17.59 6.89
C ASN A 18 -7.74 17.58 7.76
N ALA A 19 -7.24 18.78 8.06
CA ALA A 19 -6.11 19.06 8.95
C ALA A 19 -6.27 18.55 10.41
N ASP A 20 -7.40 17.92 10.74
CA ASP A 20 -7.70 17.33 12.04
C ASP A 20 -7.27 15.86 12.17
N LEU A 21 -6.91 15.18 11.08
CA LEU A 21 -6.38 13.81 11.19
C LEU A 21 -4.96 13.82 11.76
N ASP A 22 -4.76 13.05 12.84
CA ASP A 22 -3.44 12.83 13.40
C ASP A 22 -2.70 11.72 12.62
N LEU A 23 -1.44 11.98 12.27
CA LEU A 23 -0.58 11.03 11.55
C LEU A 23 -0.51 9.67 12.24
N GLY A 24 -0.49 9.64 13.58
CA GLY A 24 -0.45 8.41 14.37
C GLY A 24 -1.76 7.63 14.31
N SER A 25 -2.91 8.32 14.34
CA SER A 25 -4.23 7.69 14.17
C SER A 25 -4.37 7.04 12.80
N VAL A 26 -3.96 7.75 11.73
CA VAL A 26 -3.97 7.22 10.36
C VAL A 26 -3.00 6.05 10.22
N ALA A 27 -1.79 6.16 10.79
CA ALA A 27 -0.82 5.07 10.80
C ALA A 27 -1.39 3.80 11.45
N ASN A 28 -2.05 3.92 12.61
CA ASN A 28 -2.66 2.77 13.28
C ASN A 28 -3.81 2.16 12.46
N ALA A 29 -4.67 3.01 11.88
CA ALA A 29 -5.76 2.54 11.02
C ALA A 29 -5.23 1.82 9.77
N LEU A 30 -4.17 2.34 9.14
CA LEU A 30 -3.51 1.70 8.01
C LEU A 30 -2.87 0.36 8.40
N LYS A 31 -2.27 0.27 9.60
CA LYS A 31 -1.70 -0.98 10.11
C LYS A 31 -2.78 -2.06 10.28
N ASN A 32 -3.99 -1.68 10.68
CA ASN A 32 -5.11 -2.63 10.82
C ASN A 32 -5.72 -3.02 9.46
N LEU A 33 -5.70 -2.11 8.49
CA LEU A 33 -6.28 -2.31 7.17
C LEU A 33 -5.38 -3.16 6.26
N LEU A 34 -4.10 -2.82 6.20
CA LEU A 34 -3.13 -3.36 5.25
C LEU A 34 -2.32 -4.51 5.88
N PRO A 35 -1.74 -5.40 5.05
CA PRO A 35 -0.77 -6.38 5.54
C PRO A 35 0.38 -5.67 6.27
N SER A 36 0.67 -6.12 7.49
CA SER A 36 1.74 -5.58 8.33
C SER A 36 2.58 -6.71 8.91
N ASP A 37 3.90 -6.53 8.97
CA ASP A 37 4.83 -7.42 9.66
C ASP A 37 5.43 -6.70 10.88
N GLY A 38 5.05 -7.17 12.08
CA GLY A 38 5.45 -6.58 13.34
C GLY A 38 4.99 -5.11 13.53
N ASN A 39 5.92 -4.18 13.37
CA ASN A 39 5.71 -2.74 13.58
C ASN A 39 5.59 -1.93 12.29
N ASP A 40 5.76 -2.56 11.12
CA ASP A 40 5.70 -1.88 9.83
C ASP A 40 4.84 -2.62 8.80
N LEU A 41 4.63 -2.01 7.64
CA LEU A 41 3.84 -2.58 6.55
C LEU A 41 4.60 -3.71 5.82
N ASP A 42 3.88 -4.77 5.47
CA ASP A 42 4.40 -5.84 4.61
C ASP A 42 4.05 -5.54 3.15
N ILE A 43 4.97 -4.87 2.46
CA ILE A 43 4.81 -4.52 1.06
C ILE A 43 4.81 -5.75 0.15
N GLY A 44 5.49 -6.84 0.53
CA GLY A 44 5.47 -8.08 -0.23
C GLY A 44 4.08 -8.71 -0.24
N ALA A 45 3.44 -8.77 0.93
CA ALA A 45 2.06 -9.22 1.06
C ALA A 45 1.08 -8.26 0.38
N LEU A 46 1.30 -6.95 0.45
CA LEU A 46 0.48 -5.95 -0.25
C LEU A 46 0.55 -6.15 -1.77
N ILE A 47 1.75 -6.24 -2.34
CA ILE A 47 1.95 -6.52 -3.77
C ILE A 47 1.29 -7.84 -4.15
N SER A 48 1.40 -8.87 -3.31
CA SER A 48 0.76 -10.16 -3.55
C SER A 48 -0.77 -10.04 -3.57
N GLN A 49 -1.34 -9.19 -2.70
CA GLN A 49 -2.78 -8.94 -2.64
C GLN A 49 -3.29 -8.19 -3.88
N PHE A 50 -2.55 -7.19 -4.35
CA PHE A 50 -2.86 -6.45 -5.59
C PHE A 50 -2.41 -7.17 -6.86
N GLY A 51 -1.61 -8.23 -6.74
CA GLY A 51 -1.05 -9.00 -7.85
C GLY A 51 -2.04 -9.95 -8.54
N SER A 52 -3.34 -9.87 -8.20
CA SER A 52 -4.38 -10.62 -8.90
C SER A 52 -4.32 -10.37 -10.42
N SER A 53 -4.69 -11.38 -11.22
CA SER A 53 -4.44 -11.40 -12.67
C SER A 53 -4.94 -10.17 -13.44
N ASN A 54 -5.98 -9.50 -12.93
CA ASN A 54 -6.57 -8.30 -13.51
C ASN A 54 -5.81 -6.99 -13.16
N LEU A 55 -5.02 -7.00 -12.09
CA LEU A 55 -4.27 -5.84 -11.59
C LEU A 55 -2.75 -6.02 -11.72
N THR A 56 -2.27 -7.20 -12.14
CA THR A 56 -0.83 -7.49 -12.29
C THR A 56 -0.10 -6.47 -13.18
N SER A 57 -0.70 -6.03 -14.29
CA SER A 57 -0.11 -5.01 -15.17
C SER A 57 0.02 -3.65 -14.48
N MET A 58 -0.99 -3.29 -13.67
CA MET A 58 -1.03 -2.07 -12.88
C MET A 58 0.04 -2.10 -11.78
N VAL A 59 0.12 -3.20 -11.03
CA VAL A 59 1.20 -3.44 -10.05
C VAL A 59 2.58 -3.37 -10.71
N GLY A 60 2.73 -3.94 -11.91
CA GLY A 60 3.96 -3.84 -12.70
C GLY A 60 4.37 -2.40 -13.01
N SER A 61 3.40 -1.50 -13.27
CA SER A 61 3.68 -0.08 -13.47
C SER A 61 4.20 0.61 -12.22
N TRP A 62 3.74 0.18 -11.04
CA TRP A 62 4.17 0.73 -9.76
C TRP A 62 5.57 0.24 -9.37
N LEU A 63 5.94 -0.97 -9.79
CA LEU A 63 7.26 -1.54 -9.51
C LEU A 63 8.34 -1.03 -10.46
N GLY A 64 7.96 -0.56 -11.65
CA GLY A 64 8.89 -0.02 -12.65
C GLY A 64 9.16 1.48 -12.50
N ASP A 65 10.06 1.99 -13.34
CA ASP A 65 10.48 3.41 -13.34
C ASP A 65 9.53 4.33 -14.15
N GLY A 66 8.40 3.79 -14.60
CA GLY A 66 7.40 4.50 -15.39
C GLY A 66 6.44 5.32 -14.53
N ALA A 67 5.45 5.95 -15.20
CA ALA A 67 4.34 6.55 -14.47
C ALA A 67 3.48 5.47 -13.82
N ASN A 68 3.16 5.64 -12.54
CA ASN A 68 2.23 4.77 -11.83
C ASN A 68 0.84 4.84 -12.47
N GLN A 69 0.28 3.70 -12.83
CA GLN A 69 -1.12 3.64 -13.24
C GLN A 69 -2.03 3.93 -12.06
N GLU A 70 -3.04 4.77 -12.28
CA GLU A 70 -4.05 5.06 -11.28
C GLU A 70 -4.96 3.85 -11.06
N ILE A 71 -5.31 3.60 -9.80
CA ILE A 71 -6.31 2.61 -9.40
C ILE A 71 -7.57 3.34 -8.92
N GLY A 72 -8.76 2.81 -9.23
CA GLY A 72 -10.01 3.38 -8.75
C GLY A 72 -10.34 2.94 -7.32
N GLY A 73 -11.08 3.76 -6.58
CA GLY A 73 -11.55 3.43 -5.22
C GLY A 73 -12.39 2.14 -5.17
N ALA A 74 -13.14 1.82 -6.23
CA ALA A 74 -13.87 0.55 -6.34
C ALA A 74 -12.92 -0.65 -6.32
N ASN A 75 -11.84 -0.63 -7.12
CA ASN A 75 -10.86 -1.70 -7.16
C ASN A 75 -10.12 -1.85 -5.80
N ILE A 76 -9.90 -0.75 -5.08
CA ILE A 76 -9.35 -0.79 -3.71
C ILE A 76 -10.27 -1.57 -2.79
N THR A 77 -11.57 -1.23 -2.81
CA THR A 77 -12.60 -1.89 -2.01
C THR A 77 -12.71 -3.36 -2.36
N ASP A 78 -12.61 -3.73 -3.63
CA ASP A 78 -12.66 -5.12 -4.09
C ASP A 78 -11.45 -5.94 -3.58
N VAL A 79 -10.25 -5.36 -3.57
CA VAL A 79 -9.01 -6.04 -3.17
C VAL A 79 -8.86 -6.13 -1.65
N LEU A 80 -9.15 -5.03 -0.94
CA LEU A 80 -9.00 -4.96 0.52
C LEU A 80 -10.22 -5.49 1.27
N GLY A 81 -11.39 -5.48 0.63
CA GLY A 81 -12.67 -5.85 1.19
C GLY A 81 -13.43 -4.64 1.74
N GLU A 82 -14.70 -4.52 1.35
CA GLU A 82 -15.61 -3.43 1.73
C GLU A 82 -15.67 -3.20 3.24
N HIS A 83 -15.80 -4.29 4.02
CA HIS A 83 -15.87 -4.18 5.48
C HIS A 83 -14.61 -3.55 6.09
N LYS A 84 -13.42 -3.86 5.56
CA LYS A 84 -12.18 -3.28 6.09
C LYS A 84 -12.06 -1.81 5.75
N VAL A 85 -12.41 -1.43 4.51
CA VAL A 85 -12.39 -0.02 4.08
C VAL A 85 -13.41 0.80 4.87
N ALA A 86 -14.59 0.26 5.14
CA ALA A 86 -15.61 0.91 5.96
C ALA A 86 -15.16 1.09 7.42
N SER A 87 -14.52 0.07 8.02
CA SER A 87 -13.95 0.16 9.36
C SER A 87 -12.84 1.21 9.43
N PHE A 88 -11.93 1.23 8.44
CA PHE A 88 -10.88 2.23 8.33
C PHE A 88 -11.45 3.66 8.22
N ALA A 89 -12.47 3.86 7.38
CA ALA A 89 -13.15 5.16 7.27
C ALA A 89 -13.78 5.58 8.60
N SER A 90 -14.42 4.64 9.30
CA SER A 90 -15.07 4.87 10.60
C SER A 90 -14.07 5.21 11.70
N GLU A 91 -12.91 4.53 11.75
CA GLU A 91 -11.83 4.83 12.69
C GLU A 91 -11.28 6.24 12.54
N LEU A 92 -11.25 6.75 11.30
CA LEU A 92 -10.76 8.09 10.98
C LEU A 92 -11.86 9.15 10.97
N GLY A 93 -13.14 8.78 11.14
CA GLY A 93 -14.25 9.72 11.07
C GLY A 93 -14.44 10.36 9.69
N ILE A 94 -14.03 9.68 8.63
CA ILE A 94 -14.18 10.12 7.23
C ILE A 94 -15.22 9.24 6.50
N ASP A 95 -15.65 9.66 5.32
CA ASP A 95 -16.53 8.82 4.51
C ASP A 95 -15.78 7.75 3.72
N SER A 96 -16.47 6.68 3.32
CA SER A 96 -15.88 5.54 2.60
C SER A 96 -15.34 5.92 1.21
N ASN A 97 -15.85 6.96 0.56
CA ASN A 97 -15.33 7.43 -0.71
C ASN A 97 -14.01 8.17 -0.52
N GLN A 98 -13.89 9.00 0.52
CA GLN A 98 -12.63 9.63 0.92
C GLN A 98 -11.57 8.59 1.28
N ALA A 99 -11.94 7.58 2.08
CA ALA A 99 -11.05 6.48 2.43
C ALA A 99 -10.55 5.72 1.19
N SER A 100 -11.47 5.23 0.36
CA SER A 100 -11.09 4.47 -0.84
C SER A 100 -10.31 5.31 -1.85
N SER A 101 -10.61 6.60 -2.01
CA SER A 101 -9.87 7.51 -2.90
C SER A 101 -8.47 7.83 -2.36
N GLY A 102 -8.34 8.05 -1.05
CA GLY A 102 -7.04 8.25 -0.41
C GLY A 102 -6.15 7.03 -0.53
N LEU A 103 -6.69 5.83 -0.29
CA LEU A 103 -5.99 4.57 -0.47
C LEU A 103 -5.60 4.34 -1.94
N ALA A 104 -6.49 4.69 -2.88
CA ALA A 104 -6.24 4.60 -4.32
C ALA A 104 -5.07 5.48 -4.77
N GLY A 105 -4.93 6.69 -4.21
CA GLY A 105 -3.79 7.56 -4.51
C GLY A 105 -2.51 7.17 -3.76
N MET A 106 -2.64 6.63 -2.55
CA MET A 106 -1.52 6.30 -1.67
C MET A 106 -0.80 5.01 -2.08
N ILE A 107 -1.54 3.92 -2.35
CA ILE A 107 -0.96 2.58 -2.56
C ILE A 107 0.03 2.54 -3.74
N PRO A 108 -0.29 3.09 -4.93
CA PRO A 108 0.64 3.13 -6.05
C PRO A 108 1.96 3.84 -5.70
N GLU A 109 1.89 4.98 -5.00
CA GLU A 109 3.07 5.74 -4.61
C GLU A 109 3.89 5.03 -3.52
N LEU A 110 3.23 4.40 -2.56
CA LEU A 110 3.88 3.63 -1.51
C LEU A 110 4.68 2.47 -2.10
N ILE A 111 4.09 1.70 -3.02
CA ILE A 111 4.76 0.57 -3.68
C ILE A 111 5.92 1.08 -4.54
N ASN A 112 5.72 2.14 -5.32
CA ASN A 112 6.78 2.69 -6.18
C ASN A 112 7.98 3.20 -5.36
N LYS A 113 7.74 3.99 -4.31
CA LYS A 113 8.82 4.48 -3.44
C LYS A 113 9.59 3.33 -2.78
N ASN A 114 8.90 2.25 -2.42
CA ASN A 114 9.53 1.07 -1.82
C ASN A 114 10.31 0.21 -2.85
N SER A 115 9.84 0.18 -4.11
CA SER A 115 10.50 -0.53 -5.22
C SER A 115 11.82 0.14 -5.60
N SER A 116 11.76 1.44 -5.89
CA SER A 116 12.91 2.25 -6.33
C SER A 116 13.93 2.51 -5.21
N GLY A 117 13.51 2.47 -3.94
CA GLY A 117 14.36 2.69 -2.77
C GLY A 117 15.20 1.50 -2.31
N GLY A 118 15.12 0.34 -2.97
CA GLY A 118 15.85 -0.88 -2.57
C GLY A 118 15.21 -1.65 -1.39
N SER A 119 14.17 -1.09 -0.78
CA SER A 119 13.44 -1.73 0.32
C SER A 119 12.64 -2.97 -0.11
N LEU A 120 12.19 -3.05 -1.36
CA LEU A 120 11.62 -4.29 -1.89
C LEU A 120 12.65 -5.42 -1.90
N LEU A 121 13.89 -5.13 -2.27
CA LEU A 121 14.98 -6.10 -2.26
C LEU A 121 15.26 -6.58 -0.83
N ASP A 122 15.27 -5.68 0.15
CA ASP A 122 15.44 -6.00 1.58
C ASP A 122 14.25 -6.79 2.15
N SER A 123 13.01 -6.39 1.85
CA SER A 123 11.78 -7.08 2.28
C SER A 123 11.67 -8.50 1.69
N LEU A 124 12.20 -8.73 0.50
CA LEU A 124 12.29 -10.06 -0.11
C LEU A 124 13.47 -10.89 0.43
N GLY A 125 14.25 -10.37 1.39
CA GLY A 125 15.37 -11.08 2.02
C GLY A 125 16.74 -10.79 1.39
N GLY A 126 16.88 -9.63 0.73
CA GLY A 126 18.12 -9.15 0.15
C GLY A 126 18.72 -10.10 -0.90
N ALA A 127 20.05 -10.18 -0.94
CA ALA A 127 20.78 -11.12 -1.78
C ALA A 127 20.37 -12.60 -1.57
N LYS A 128 19.79 -12.94 -0.41
CA LYS A 128 19.29 -14.29 -0.09
C LYS A 128 17.95 -14.56 -0.78
N GLY A 129 17.08 -13.56 -0.87
CA GLY A 129 15.83 -13.60 -1.64
C GLY A 129 16.08 -13.78 -3.12
N MET A 130 17.00 -13.01 -3.69
CA MET A 130 17.40 -13.16 -5.10
C MET A 130 18.13 -14.48 -5.38
N ALA A 131 18.93 -14.99 -4.45
CA ALA A 131 19.53 -16.32 -4.58
C ALA A 131 18.46 -17.44 -4.57
N GLY A 132 17.39 -17.27 -3.78
CA GLY A 132 16.25 -18.17 -3.78
C GLY A 132 15.47 -18.14 -5.10
N PHE A 133 15.22 -16.95 -5.63
CA PHE A 133 14.57 -16.76 -6.93
C PHE A 133 15.42 -17.32 -8.08
N ALA A 134 16.72 -17.01 -8.13
CA ALA A 134 17.64 -17.51 -9.15
C ALA A 134 17.76 -19.05 -9.12
N LYS A 135 17.79 -19.66 -7.93
CA LYS A 135 17.78 -21.13 -7.79
C LYS A 135 16.47 -21.78 -8.24
N ASN A 136 15.38 -21.02 -8.34
CA ASN A 136 14.11 -21.51 -8.85
C ASN A 136 13.96 -21.34 -10.38
N LEU A 137 14.98 -20.77 -11.03
CA LEU A 137 15.07 -20.59 -12.49
C LEU A 137 16.12 -21.51 -13.16
N PHE A 138 16.90 -22.26 -12.38
CA PHE A 138 17.91 -23.22 -12.83
C PHE A 138 17.72 -24.56 -12.12
#